data_AF-A0A4R3VXB5-F1
#
_entry.id   AF-A0A4R3VXB5-F1
#
_cell.length_a   1.000
_cell.length_b   1.000
_cell.length_c   1.000
_cell.angle_alpha   90.00
_cell.angle_beta   90.00
_cell.angle_gamma   90.00
#
_symmetry.space_group_name_H-M   'P 1'
#
loop_
_entity.id
_entity.type
_entity.pdbx_description
1 polymer ?
#
loop_
_entity_poly.entity_id
_entity_poly.type
_entity_poly.pdbx_seq_one_letter_code
_entity_poly.pdbx_strand_id
1 'polypeptide(L)'
;MKFGFEITTDMKALSREIEKEIEKEALTLLIDAIETSVERVRKKQLNQPYQDHTGNLLSSTGFIIYKDGKVVHKNFKESPIGTDKATGLEEGLKAALSELRESTGWGVVMVAGMDYASWVEGKSYTVILDATTDIDDFITESFRKFGIIE
;
A
#
# COMPACT_ATOMS: atom_id res chain seq x y z
N MET A 1 -5.84 -36.06 47.21
CA MET A 1 -5.96 -36.48 45.80
C MET A 1 -5.16 -35.47 44.97
N LYS A 2 -4.18 -35.93 44.17
CA LYS A 2 -3.36 -35.07 43.30
C LYS A 2 -3.64 -35.47 41.84
N PHE A 3 -3.90 -34.47 41.01
CA PHE A 3 -3.97 -34.63 39.56
C PHE A 3 -2.82 -33.84 38.93
N GLY A 4 -2.16 -34.44 37.95
CA GLY A 4 -1.21 -33.79 37.07
C GLY A 4 -1.53 -34.20 35.63
N PHE A 5 -1.45 -33.25 34.71
CA PHE A 5 -1.60 -33.46 33.28
C PHE A 5 -0.40 -32.83 32.57
N GLU A 6 0.08 -33.51 31.54
CA GLU A 6 1.18 -33.08 30.69
C GLU A 6 0.61 -32.51 29.39
N ILE A 7 0.99 -31.28 29.06
CA ILE A 7 0.62 -30.65 27.80
C ILE A 7 1.59 -31.17 26.74
N THR A 8 1.09 -31.93 25.77
CA THR A 8 1.88 -32.53 24.67
C THR A 8 1.94 -31.63 23.43
N THR A 9 1.40 -30.42 23.49
CA THR A 9 1.39 -29.46 22.38
C THR A 9 2.81 -29.10 21.96
N ASP A 10 3.09 -29.21 20.66
CA ASP A 10 4.32 -28.68 20.08
C ASP A 10 4.28 -27.15 20.09
N MET A 11 4.93 -26.56 21.10
CA MET A 11 5.01 -25.10 21.27
C MET A 11 5.69 -24.40 20.09
N LYS A 12 6.57 -25.08 19.34
CA LYS A 12 7.18 -24.50 18.13
C LYS A 12 6.21 -24.48 16.95
N ALA A 13 5.37 -25.50 16.83
CA ALA A 13 4.29 -25.49 15.84
C ALA A 13 3.27 -24.40 16.17
N LEU A 14 2.89 -24.26 17.44
CA LEU A 14 1.97 -23.21 17.90
C LEU A 14 2.52 -21.80 17.63
N SER A 15 3.79 -21.52 17.96
CA SER A 15 4.43 -20.22 17.70
C SER A 15 4.37 -19.83 16.23
N ARG A 16 4.67 -20.79 15.32
CA ARG A 16 4.64 -20.54 13.87
C ARG A 16 3.23 -20.20 13.36
N GLU A 17 2.19 -20.84 13.87
CA GLU A 17 0.82 -20.51 13.44
C GLU A 17 0.38 -19.15 13.98
N ILE A 18 0.76 -18.81 15.22
CA ILE A 18 0.50 -17.48 15.80
C ILE A 18 1.20 -16.40 14.98
N GLU A 19 2.49 -16.58 14.67
CA GLU A 19 3.26 -15.64 13.85
C GLU A 19 2.60 -15.43 12.49
N LYS A 20 2.16 -16.51 11.83
CA LYS A 20 1.49 -16.43 10.53
C LYS A 20 0.17 -15.66 10.58
N GLU A 21 -0.65 -15.84 11.62
CA GLU A 21 -1.88 -15.05 11.77
C GLU A 21 -1.57 -13.58 12.07
N ILE A 22 -0.55 -13.28 12.88
CA ILE A 22 -0.08 -11.91 13.11
C ILE A 22 0.37 -11.25 11.80
N GLU A 23 1.13 -11.97 10.97
CA GLU A 23 1.61 -11.45 9.69
C GLU A 23 0.48 -11.16 8.71
N LYS A 24 -0.52 -12.04 8.67
CA LYS A 24 -1.72 -11.85 7.86
C LYS A 24 -2.51 -10.62 8.32
N GLU A 25 -2.66 -10.43 9.62
CA GLU A 25 -3.35 -9.27 10.16
C GLU A 25 -2.58 -7.97 9.89
N ALA A 26 -1.26 -7.98 10.09
CA ALA A 26 -0.40 -6.86 9.74
C ALA A 26 -0.53 -6.46 8.25
N LEU A 27 -0.62 -7.45 7.35
CA LEU A 27 -0.86 -7.17 5.93
C LEU A 27 -2.21 -6.47 5.70
N THR A 28 -3.29 -6.97 6.30
CA THR A 28 -4.63 -6.36 6.19
C THR A 28 -4.60 -4.90 6.63
N LEU A 29 -3.99 -4.63 7.79
CA LEU A 29 -3.85 -3.29 8.36
C LEU A 29 -3.08 -2.33 7.44
N LEU A 30 -1.97 -2.81 6.88
CA LEU A 30 -1.16 -2.04 5.94
C LEU A 30 -1.93 -1.77 4.65
N ILE A 31 -2.64 -2.77 4.11
CA ILE A 31 -3.47 -2.58 2.91
C ILE A 31 -4.50 -1.47 3.17
N ASP A 32 -5.26 -1.56 4.26
CA ASP A 32 -6.31 -0.60 4.58
C ASP A 32 -5.77 0.84 4.74
N ALA A 33 -4.66 1.00 5.47
CA ALA A 33 -4.06 2.32 5.69
C ALA A 33 -3.53 2.95 4.39
N ILE A 34 -2.74 2.19 3.62
CA ILE A 34 -2.12 2.69 2.39
C ILE A 34 -3.18 2.92 1.31
N GLU A 35 -4.15 2.01 1.16
CA GLU A 35 -5.25 2.15 0.21
C GLU A 35 -6.09 3.39 0.52
N THR A 36 -6.43 3.61 1.80
CA THR A 36 -7.17 4.82 2.21
C THR A 36 -6.44 6.10 1.79
N SER A 37 -5.12 6.17 2.00
CA SER A 37 -4.34 7.34 1.61
C SER A 37 -4.26 7.54 0.10
N VAL A 38 -3.98 6.48 -0.65
CA VAL A 38 -3.87 6.53 -2.12
C VAL A 38 -5.23 6.83 -2.76
N GLU A 39 -6.33 6.28 -2.25
CA GLU A 39 -7.68 6.59 -2.75
C GLU A 39 -8.08 8.05 -2.54
N ARG A 40 -7.68 8.65 -1.43
CA ARG A 40 -7.90 10.08 -1.18
C ARG A 40 -7.19 10.93 -2.24
N VAL A 41 -5.94 10.59 -2.56
CA VAL A 41 -5.19 11.23 -3.66
C VAL A 41 -5.89 11.03 -5.00
N ARG A 42 -6.25 9.79 -5.35
CA ARG A 42 -6.91 9.46 -6.62
C ARG A 42 -8.20 10.26 -6.80
N LYS A 43 -8.99 10.41 -5.73
CA LYS A 43 -10.20 11.26 -5.72
C LYS A 43 -9.89 12.75 -5.92
N LYS A 44 -8.82 13.26 -5.32
CA LYS A 44 -8.37 14.65 -5.54
C LYS A 44 -7.95 14.86 -6.99
N GLN A 45 -7.16 13.95 -7.58
CA GLN A 45 -6.69 14.02 -8.96
C GLN A 45 -7.84 14.16 -9.98
N LEU A 46 -8.97 13.48 -9.76
CA LEU A 46 -10.16 13.60 -10.62
C LEU A 46 -10.80 15.00 -10.61
N ASN A 47 -10.50 15.82 -9.62
CA ASN A 47 -11.07 17.16 -9.43
C ASN A 47 -10.01 18.27 -9.62
N GLN A 48 -8.84 17.96 -10.16
CA GLN A 48 -7.78 18.94 -10.41
C GLN A 48 -8.04 19.75 -11.70
N PRO A 49 -7.45 20.95 -11.83
CA PRO A 49 -7.65 21.81 -13.00
C PRO A 49 -6.83 21.36 -14.22
N TYR A 50 -5.94 20.37 -14.08
CA TYR A 50 -5.26 19.73 -15.21
C TYR A 50 -6.12 18.61 -15.79
N GLN A 51 -5.97 18.34 -17.07
CA GLN A 51 -6.72 17.29 -17.75
C GLN A 51 -5.85 16.06 -17.99
N ASP A 52 -6.20 14.93 -17.37
CA ASP A 52 -5.59 13.63 -17.64
C ASP A 52 -6.24 13.00 -18.87
N HIS A 53 -5.87 13.49 -20.07
CA HIS A 53 -6.50 13.10 -21.35
C HIS A 53 -6.41 11.60 -21.63
N THR A 54 -5.28 10.98 -21.28
CA THR A 54 -5.04 9.55 -21.49
C THR A 54 -5.54 8.71 -20.33
N GLY A 55 -5.68 9.30 -19.14
CA GLY A 55 -5.97 8.59 -17.90
C GLY A 55 -4.72 7.93 -17.31
N ASN A 56 -3.54 8.12 -17.91
CA ASN A 56 -2.32 7.41 -17.54
C ASN A 56 -1.75 7.91 -16.22
N LEU A 57 -1.90 9.20 -15.90
CA LEU A 57 -1.38 9.73 -14.65
C LEU A 57 -2.08 9.05 -13.47
N LEU A 58 -3.41 9.09 -13.45
CA LEU A 58 -4.20 8.50 -12.38
C LEU A 58 -4.06 6.97 -12.34
N SER A 59 -3.98 6.31 -13.51
CA SER A 59 -3.80 4.85 -13.56
C SER A 59 -2.43 4.41 -13.06
N SER A 60 -1.41 5.27 -13.21
CA SER A 60 -0.06 5.03 -12.69
C SER A 60 0.10 5.36 -11.20
N THR A 61 -0.88 6.05 -10.60
CA THR A 61 -0.91 6.34 -9.17
C THR A 61 -1.33 5.09 -8.40
N GLY A 62 -0.42 4.48 -7.66
CA GLY A 62 -0.67 3.24 -6.94
C GLY A 62 0.44 2.86 -5.97
N PHE A 63 0.36 1.64 -5.45
CA PHE A 63 1.33 1.18 -4.47
C PHE A 63 1.55 -0.34 -4.51
N ILE A 64 2.67 -0.75 -3.92
CA ILE A 64 2.96 -2.14 -3.56
C ILE A 64 3.32 -2.22 -2.08
N ILE A 65 2.99 -3.37 -1.48
CA ILE A 65 3.50 -3.78 -0.16
C ILE A 65 4.38 -5.00 -0.40
N TYR A 66 5.56 -5.00 0.21
CA TYR A 66 6.51 -6.08 0.12
C TYR A 66 6.99 -6.49 1.50
N LYS A 67 7.38 -7.75 1.64
CA LYS A 67 7.97 -8.31 2.84
C LYS A 67 9.20 -9.13 2.46
N ASP A 68 10.31 -8.88 3.15
CA ASP A 68 11.58 -9.57 2.91
C ASP A 68 11.99 -9.55 1.42
N GLY A 69 11.88 -8.37 0.81
CA GLY A 69 12.17 -8.14 -0.62
C GLY A 69 11.15 -8.74 -1.61
N LYS A 70 10.06 -9.36 -1.15
CA LYS A 70 9.04 -9.98 -2.02
C LYS A 70 7.72 -9.21 -1.96
N VAL A 71 7.17 -8.87 -3.13
CA VAL A 71 5.85 -8.25 -3.22
C VAL A 71 4.79 -9.20 -2.70
N VAL A 72 3.98 -8.73 -1.75
CA VAL A 72 2.85 -9.47 -1.16
C VAL A 72 1.50 -8.82 -1.46
N HIS A 73 1.48 -7.54 -1.86
CA HIS A 73 0.28 -6.86 -2.33
C HIS A 73 0.62 -5.78 -3.36
N LYS A 74 -0.31 -5.51 -4.28
CA LYS A 74 -0.23 -4.43 -5.26
C LYS A 74 -1.61 -3.84 -5.52
N ASN A 75 -1.69 -2.52 -5.67
CA ASN A 75 -2.93 -1.83 -5.98
C ASN A 75 -2.70 -0.73 -7.02
N PHE A 76 -3.02 -1.05 -8.26
CA PHE A 76 -3.09 -0.15 -9.41
C PHE A 76 -4.42 -0.39 -10.11
N LYS A 77 -5.08 0.68 -10.55
CA LYS A 77 -6.40 0.58 -11.18
C LYS A 77 -6.55 1.59 -12.30
N GLU A 78 -7.34 1.23 -13.30
CA GLU A 78 -7.61 2.13 -14.42
C GLU A 78 -8.34 3.38 -13.93
N SER A 79 -7.95 4.51 -14.51
CA SER A 79 -8.66 5.77 -14.37
C SER A 79 -10.09 5.63 -14.93
N PRO A 80 -11.11 6.21 -14.26
CA PRO A 80 -12.46 6.27 -14.81
C PRO A 80 -12.53 7.17 -16.06
N ILE A 81 -11.53 8.01 -16.30
CA ILE A 81 -11.44 8.93 -17.44
C ILE A 81 -10.23 8.60 -18.34
N GLY A 82 -10.22 9.19 -19.53
CA GLY A 82 -9.14 9.07 -20.49
C GLY A 82 -9.27 7.87 -21.43
N THR A 83 -8.38 7.82 -22.43
CA THR A 83 -8.50 6.91 -23.58
C THR A 83 -7.54 5.71 -23.57
N ASP A 84 -6.44 5.78 -22.83
CA ASP A 84 -5.38 4.76 -22.84
C ASP A 84 -5.40 3.95 -21.54
N LYS A 85 -5.03 4.55 -20.40
CA LYS A 85 -5.06 4.00 -19.03
C LYS A 85 -4.12 2.83 -18.80
N ALA A 86 -4.04 1.89 -19.74
CA ALA A 86 -3.24 0.69 -19.70
C ALA A 86 -1.75 1.01 -19.61
N THR A 87 -1.26 1.97 -20.38
CA THR A 87 0.14 2.45 -20.25
C THR A 87 0.42 2.96 -18.84
N GLY A 88 -0.53 3.69 -18.23
CA GLY A 88 -0.40 4.15 -16.87
C GLY A 88 -0.30 3.01 -15.85
N LEU A 89 -1.11 1.96 -16.00
CA LEU A 89 -1.02 0.75 -15.15
C LEU A 89 0.36 0.09 -15.25
N GLU A 90 0.86 -0.08 -16.48
CA GLU A 90 2.14 -0.72 -16.75
C GLU A 90 3.31 0.09 -16.16
N GLU A 91 3.38 1.38 -16.48
CA GLU A 91 4.46 2.26 -15.99
C GLU A 91 4.36 2.48 -14.47
N GLY A 92 3.15 2.56 -13.91
CA GLY A 92 2.93 2.59 -12.46
C GLY A 92 3.52 1.37 -11.75
N LEU A 93 3.17 0.17 -12.20
CA LEU A 93 3.68 -1.06 -11.61
C LEU A 93 5.18 -1.19 -11.80
N LYS A 94 5.69 -0.87 -12.99
CA LYS A 94 7.12 -0.91 -13.32
C LYS A 94 7.93 0.04 -12.43
N ALA A 95 7.46 1.28 -12.23
CA ALA A 95 8.09 2.24 -11.34
C ALA A 95 8.09 1.76 -9.88
N ALA A 96 6.99 1.17 -9.41
CA ALA A 96 6.97 0.63 -8.04
C ALA A 96 7.93 -0.56 -7.86
N LEU A 97 8.01 -1.45 -8.85
CA LEU A 97 8.90 -2.60 -8.81
C LEU A 97 10.38 -2.20 -8.89
N SER A 98 10.73 -1.11 -9.59
CA SER A 98 12.12 -0.63 -9.65
C SER A 98 12.64 -0.08 -8.34
N GLU A 99 11.74 0.28 -7.41
CA GLU A 99 12.10 0.74 -6.06
C GLU A 99 12.22 -0.38 -5.04
N LEU A 100 11.99 -1.64 -5.44
CA LEU A 100 12.21 -2.78 -4.55
C LEU A 100 13.69 -2.87 -4.16
N ARG A 101 13.91 -3.11 -2.87
CA ARG A 101 15.23 -3.29 -2.28
C ARG A 101 15.27 -4.60 -1.52
N GLU A 102 16.46 -5.18 -1.41
CA GLU A 102 16.70 -6.19 -0.40
C GLU A 102 16.44 -5.56 0.97
N SER A 103 15.50 -6.14 1.71
CA SER A 103 15.09 -5.67 3.03
C SER A 103 14.69 -6.84 3.90
N THR A 104 14.68 -6.60 5.21
CA THR A 104 14.07 -7.49 6.20
C THR A 104 12.82 -6.83 6.74
N GLY A 105 11.73 -7.57 6.87
CA GLY A 105 10.44 -7.06 7.32
C GLY A 105 9.62 -6.38 6.23
N TRP A 106 8.68 -5.54 6.66
CA TRP A 106 7.68 -4.89 5.80
C TRP A 106 8.22 -3.63 5.13
N GLY A 107 7.78 -3.38 3.91
CA GLY A 107 8.00 -2.14 3.19
C GLY A 107 6.83 -1.79 2.27
N VAL A 108 6.71 -0.50 1.96
CA VAL A 108 5.68 0.05 1.08
C VAL A 108 6.36 0.95 0.07
N VAL A 109 5.95 0.82 -1.20
CA VAL A 109 6.31 1.76 -2.25
C VAL A 109 5.02 2.35 -2.80
N MET A 110 4.91 3.68 -2.76
CA MET A 110 3.81 4.45 -3.36
C MET A 110 4.39 5.27 -4.51
N VAL A 111 3.73 5.26 -5.67
CA VAL A 111 4.22 5.95 -6.88
C VAL A 111 3.10 6.60 -7.66
N ALA A 112 3.47 7.60 -8.46
CA ALA A 112 2.82 7.93 -9.71
C ALA A 112 3.84 7.70 -10.83
N GLY A 113 3.65 6.63 -11.60
CA GLY A 113 4.70 6.08 -12.47
C GLY A 113 4.97 6.81 -13.78
N MET A 114 4.14 7.79 -14.16
CA MET A 114 4.40 8.58 -15.36
C MET A 114 5.58 9.54 -15.17
N ASP A 115 6.44 9.66 -16.18
CA ASP A 115 7.64 10.52 -16.17
C ASP A 115 7.33 12.01 -15.91
N TYR A 116 6.18 12.48 -16.39
CA TYR A 116 5.68 13.84 -16.15
C TYR A 116 4.99 14.04 -14.80
N ALA A 117 4.84 13.00 -13.95
CA ALA A 117 4.14 13.12 -12.67
C ALA A 117 4.79 14.18 -11.75
N SER A 118 6.12 14.16 -11.66
CA SER A 118 6.88 15.14 -10.87
C SER A 118 6.70 16.58 -11.36
N TRP A 119 6.55 16.79 -12.67
CA TRP A 119 6.27 18.10 -13.24
C TRP A 119 4.85 18.59 -12.91
N VAL A 120 3.87 17.67 -12.89
CA VAL A 120 2.50 17.98 -12.45
C VAL A 120 2.47 18.38 -10.97
N GLU A 121 3.19 17.65 -10.10
CA GLU A 121 3.35 18.02 -8.69
C GLU A 121 4.09 19.34 -8.51
N GLY A 122 5.11 19.60 -9.32
CA GLY A 122 5.85 20.87 -9.32
C GLY A 122 4.98 22.09 -9.64
N LYS A 123 3.81 21.89 -10.28
CA LYS A 123 2.78 22.92 -10.47
C LYS A 123 1.81 23.07 -9.30
N SER A 124 2.12 22.42 -8.17
CA SER A 124 1.27 22.39 -6.96
C SER A 124 -0.07 21.69 -7.16
N TYR A 125 -0.16 20.78 -8.14
CA TYR A 125 -1.31 19.90 -8.28
C TYR A 125 -1.11 18.61 -7.49
N THR A 126 -2.19 18.07 -6.94
CA THR A 126 -2.15 16.81 -6.21
C THR A 126 -1.77 15.67 -7.16
N VAL A 127 -0.68 14.95 -6.82
CA VAL A 127 -0.36 13.62 -7.34
C VAL A 127 -0.05 12.73 -6.12
N ILE A 128 1.12 12.08 -6.00
CA ILE A 128 1.37 11.05 -4.99
C ILE A 128 1.90 11.60 -3.66
N LEU A 129 2.61 12.72 -3.66
CA LEU A 129 3.21 13.32 -2.46
C LEU A 129 2.14 13.65 -1.41
N ASP A 130 0.95 14.08 -1.85
CA ASP A 130 -0.19 14.31 -0.96
C ASP A 130 -0.53 13.06 -0.13
N ALA A 131 -0.28 11.84 -0.63
CA ALA A 131 -0.55 10.60 0.09
C ALA A 131 0.36 10.42 1.32
N THR A 132 1.52 11.08 1.39
CA THR A 132 2.43 10.95 2.53
C THR A 132 2.03 11.84 3.71
N THR A 133 1.22 12.87 3.49
CA THR A 133 0.91 13.89 4.52
C THR A 133 0.21 13.30 5.74
N ASP A 134 -0.71 12.35 5.53
CA ASP A 134 -1.58 11.80 6.59
C ASP A 134 -1.33 10.30 6.80
N ILE A 135 -0.23 9.76 6.27
CA ILE A 135 0.01 8.32 6.23
C ILE A 135 0.21 7.72 7.62
N ASP A 136 0.89 8.46 8.50
CA ASP A 136 1.14 8.05 9.89
C ASP A 136 -0.16 7.97 10.69
N ASP A 137 -1.10 8.90 10.43
CA ASP A 137 -2.42 8.91 11.07
C ASP A 137 -3.25 7.71 10.59
N PHE A 138 -3.25 7.41 9.27
CA PHE A 138 -3.96 6.24 8.74
C PHE A 138 -3.39 4.93 9.24
N ILE A 139 -2.06 4.79 9.31
CA ILE A 139 -1.42 3.61 9.89
C ILE A 139 -1.83 3.50 11.37
N THR A 140 -1.71 4.57 12.15
CA THR A 140 -2.06 4.56 13.57
C THR A 140 -3.53 4.19 13.78
N GLU A 141 -4.45 4.76 12.99
CA GLU A 141 -5.88 4.48 13.09
C GLU A 141 -6.20 3.02 12.72
N SER A 142 -5.59 2.49 11.66
CA SER A 142 -5.75 1.09 11.27
C SER A 142 -5.31 0.16 12.40
N PHE A 143 -4.14 0.39 13.00
CA PHE A 143 -3.63 -0.44 14.10
C PHE A 143 -4.46 -0.27 15.40
N ARG A 144 -4.99 0.92 15.68
CA ARG A 144 -5.92 1.16 16.81
C ARG A 144 -7.23 0.41 16.67
N LYS A 145 -7.83 0.38 15.47
CA LYS A 145 -9.10 -0.33 15.21
C LYS A 145 -9.04 -1.82 15.56
N PHE A 146 -7.84 -2.40 15.52
CA PHE A 146 -7.60 -3.80 15.86
C PHE A 146 -7.16 -4.01 17.31
N GLY A 147 -7.18 -2.97 18.16
CA GLY A 147 -6.86 -3.06 19.58
C GLY A 147 -5.38 -3.30 19.88
N ILE A 148 -4.49 -3.01 18.93
CA ILE A 148 -3.05 -3.30 19.02
C ILE A 148 -2.28 -2.15 19.69
N ILE A 149 -2.84 -0.93 19.69
CA ILE A 149 -2.21 0.26 20.28
C ILE A 149 -3.31 1.05 21.02
N GLU A 150 -3.05 1.43 22.28
CA GLU A 150 -3.88 2.41 23.02
C GLU A 150 -3.68 3.85 22.49
#